data_AF-A0A7S2LKM5-F1
#
_entry.id   AF-A0A7S2LKM5-F1
#
_cell.length_a   1.000
_cell.length_b   1.000
_cell.length_c   1.000
_cell.angle_alpha   90.00
_cell.angle_beta   90.00
_cell.angle_gamma   90.00
#
_symmetry.space_group_name_H-M   'P 1'
#
loop_
_entity.id
_entity.type
_entity.pdbx_description
1 polymer ?
#
loop_
_entity_poly.entity_id
_entity_poly.type
_entity_poly.pdbx_seq_one_letter_code
_entity_poly.pdbx_strand_id
1 'polypeptide(L)'
;MASVGEVLKVALTGEGLLPPASKLHSASRALIIQGWGYFMIGVLLFAAPGVFNNLAMFPAPFTEEEAPCYRMIGFTAIGIGYFYIMASRTNNLFWAAATIFIRMTWVPVSSLTMALVFDLPLQLCVLLTTDPALAIWTYLAMKKDLKDPTLTMGKVLAIPFNGGGMIPARSTLSPTARALIMQGWAYFLTGTTIYFFPQVFNKMMMFPEPFSDAVTPLYRMIGLMVMAIGYFYLLVSKMDSMFWATATIFTRMTMTPFSCMTLYLVFGGAPQLCITFSILDPTLAYWTYLTLKDNITDAKTQISESISSLEDESSPLMPDEEGMQYN
;
A
#
# COMPACT_ATOMS: atom_id res chain seq x y z
N MET A 1 -2.05 -2.12 28.41
CA MET A 1 -1.28 -2.35 27.17
C MET A 1 -2.28 -2.65 26.06
N ALA A 2 -2.10 -2.10 24.85
CA ALA A 2 -2.98 -2.49 23.74
C ALA A 2 -2.66 -3.93 23.33
N SER A 3 -3.66 -4.82 23.36
CA SER A 3 -3.47 -6.20 22.93
C SER A 3 -3.34 -6.27 21.41
N VAL A 4 -2.74 -7.35 20.88
CA VAL A 4 -2.76 -7.64 19.42
C VAL A 4 -4.19 -7.59 18.87
N GLY A 5 -5.18 -8.00 19.67
CA GLY A 5 -6.59 -7.92 19.33
C GLY A 5 -7.10 -6.49 19.12
N GLU A 6 -6.63 -5.51 19.89
CA GLU A 6 -7.00 -4.10 19.68
C GLU A 6 -6.41 -3.54 18.38
N VAL A 7 -5.15 -3.87 18.07
CA VAL A 7 -4.51 -3.49 16.80
C VAL A 7 -5.27 -4.10 15.62
N LEU A 8 -5.69 -5.36 15.72
CA LEU A 8 -6.52 -6.02 14.72
C LEU A 8 -7.89 -5.37 14.58
N LYS A 9 -8.56 -5.07 15.70
CA LYS A 9 -9.85 -4.37 15.69
C LYS A 9 -9.72 -3.02 14.99
N VAL A 10 -8.68 -2.24 15.29
CA VAL A 10 -8.42 -0.95 14.65
C VAL A 10 -8.08 -1.12 13.17
N ALA A 11 -7.31 -2.13 12.78
CA ALA A 11 -7.02 -2.41 11.36
C ALA A 11 -8.32 -2.68 10.57
N LEU A 12 -9.21 -3.51 11.12
CA LEU A 12 -10.41 -3.96 10.44
C LEU A 12 -11.50 -2.88 10.43
N THR A 13 -11.78 -2.30 11.60
CA THR A 13 -12.88 -1.35 11.78
C THR A 13 -12.47 0.08 11.45
N GLY A 14 -11.22 0.45 11.74
CA GLY A 14 -10.75 1.83 11.72
C GLY A 14 -11.48 2.75 12.71
N GLU A 15 -12.17 2.18 13.72
CA GLU A 15 -12.83 2.93 14.77
C GLU A 15 -11.84 3.89 15.46
N GLY A 16 -12.21 5.17 15.55
CA GLY A 16 -11.42 6.21 16.21
C GLY A 16 -10.23 6.77 15.39
N LEU A 17 -9.80 6.11 14.31
CA LEU A 17 -8.69 6.58 13.46
C LEU A 17 -9.13 7.12 12.10
N LEU A 18 -10.33 6.76 11.64
CA LEU A 18 -10.82 7.13 10.31
C LEU A 18 -11.95 8.16 10.38
N PRO A 19 -12.01 9.11 9.43
CA PRO A 19 -13.16 9.98 9.30
C PRO A 19 -14.40 9.17 8.89
N PRO A 20 -15.62 9.61 9.28
CA PRO A 20 -16.85 9.00 8.81
C PRO A 20 -16.97 9.14 7.28
N ALA A 21 -17.65 8.20 6.63
CA ALA A 21 -17.77 8.14 5.16
C ALA A 21 -18.31 9.45 4.54
N SER A 22 -19.18 10.17 5.26
CA SER A 22 -19.74 11.47 4.85
C SER A 22 -18.69 12.58 4.78
N LYS A 23 -17.59 12.48 5.53
CA LYS A 23 -16.50 13.46 5.57
C LYS A 23 -15.34 13.14 4.62
N LEU A 24 -15.43 12.06 3.84
CA LEU A 24 -14.39 11.73 2.87
C LEU A 24 -14.33 12.77 1.74
N HIS A 25 -13.13 13.03 1.25
CA HIS A 25 -12.88 13.71 0.00
C HIS A 25 -13.48 12.91 -1.16
N SER A 26 -13.89 13.61 -2.21
CA SER A 26 -14.42 13.01 -3.44
C SER A 26 -13.38 12.10 -4.09
N ALA A 27 -12.10 12.47 -4.06
CA ALA A 27 -11.00 11.65 -4.55
C ALA A 27 -10.89 10.32 -3.79
N SER A 28 -10.98 10.35 -2.46
CA SER A 28 -10.98 9.15 -1.63
C SER A 28 -12.17 8.25 -1.90
N ARG A 29 -13.38 8.82 -2.06
CA ARG A 29 -14.56 8.04 -2.46
C ARG A 29 -14.39 7.38 -3.83
N ALA A 30 -13.87 8.13 -4.81
CA ALA A 30 -13.61 7.61 -6.14
C ALA A 30 -12.64 6.42 -6.08
N LEU A 31 -11.55 6.54 -5.32
CA LEU A 31 -10.58 5.45 -5.15
C LEU A 31 -11.14 4.24 -4.39
N ILE A 32 -12.02 4.43 -3.41
CA ILE A 32 -12.72 3.30 -2.74
C ILE A 32 -13.59 2.55 -3.75
N ILE A 33 -14.36 3.26 -4.59
CA ILE A 33 -15.20 2.64 -5.63
C ILE A 33 -14.33 1.87 -6.62
N GLN A 34 -13.24 2.49 -7.09
CA GLN A 34 -12.29 1.85 -7.99
C GLN A 34 -11.64 0.62 -7.34
N GLY A 35 -11.29 0.71 -6.05
CA GLY A 35 -10.71 -0.39 -5.28
C GLY A 35 -11.65 -1.60 -5.21
N TRP A 36 -12.95 -1.38 -5.00
CA TRP A 36 -13.95 -2.45 -5.12
C TRP A 36 -14.04 -3.01 -6.53
N GLY A 37 -13.97 -2.17 -7.56
CA GLY A 37 -13.89 -2.62 -8.95
C GLY A 37 -12.71 -3.58 -9.19
N TYR A 38 -11.50 -3.19 -8.80
CA TYR A 38 -10.31 -4.05 -8.87
C TYR A 38 -10.47 -5.33 -8.08
N PHE A 39 -11.02 -5.24 -6.86
CA PHE A 39 -11.20 -6.40 -6.01
C PHE A 39 -12.14 -7.43 -6.66
N MET A 40 -13.31 -6.99 -7.13
CA MET A 40 -14.32 -7.86 -7.74
C MET A 40 -13.83 -8.46 -9.07
N ILE A 41 -13.21 -7.63 -9.93
CA ILE A 41 -12.58 -8.12 -11.18
C ILE A 41 -11.47 -9.11 -10.86
N GLY A 42 -10.67 -8.83 -9.83
CA GLY A 42 -9.59 -9.71 -9.38
C GLY A 42 -10.09 -11.07 -8.90
N VAL A 43 -11.15 -11.10 -8.09
CA VAL A 43 -11.81 -12.34 -7.67
C VAL A 43 -12.33 -13.12 -8.87
N LEU A 44 -12.96 -12.45 -9.83
CA LEU A 44 -13.48 -13.09 -11.03
C LEU A 44 -12.37 -13.69 -11.91
N LEU A 45 -11.30 -12.93 -12.15
CA LEU A 45 -10.09 -13.39 -12.86
C LEU A 45 -9.40 -14.56 -12.16
N PHE A 46 -9.35 -14.54 -10.83
CA PHE A 46 -8.73 -15.58 -10.01
C PHE A 46 -9.55 -16.87 -9.96
N ALA A 47 -10.86 -16.77 -9.76
CA ALA A 47 -11.72 -17.93 -9.56
C ALA A 47 -12.26 -18.51 -10.87
N ALA A 48 -12.58 -17.66 -11.86
CA ALA A 48 -13.27 -18.05 -13.09
C ALA A 48 -12.79 -17.22 -14.31
N PRO A 49 -11.52 -17.36 -14.73
CA PRO A 49 -10.94 -16.58 -15.81
C PRO A 49 -11.70 -16.72 -17.15
N GLY A 50 -12.24 -17.90 -17.46
CA GLY A 50 -13.08 -18.10 -18.65
C GLY A 50 -14.39 -17.30 -18.63
N VAL A 51 -15.01 -17.13 -17.45
CA VAL A 51 -16.19 -16.27 -17.29
C VAL A 51 -15.82 -14.80 -17.51
N PHE A 52 -14.68 -14.36 -16.99
CA PHE A 52 -14.17 -13.01 -17.24
C PHE A 52 -13.94 -12.76 -18.73
N ASN A 53 -13.26 -13.67 -19.43
CA ASN A 53 -12.98 -13.54 -20.86
C ASN A 53 -14.29 -13.39 -21.67
N ASN A 54 -15.30 -14.21 -21.37
CA ASN A 54 -16.62 -14.13 -21.99
C ASN A 54 -17.34 -12.80 -21.70
N LEU A 55 -17.32 -12.33 -20.44
CA LEU A 55 -17.96 -11.07 -20.04
C LEU A 55 -17.26 -9.84 -20.64
N ALA A 56 -15.93 -9.89 -20.76
CA ALA A 56 -15.14 -8.85 -21.39
C ALA A 56 -15.27 -8.85 -22.92
N MET A 57 -15.95 -9.85 -23.50
CA MET A 57 -16.15 -10.02 -24.93
C MET A 57 -14.83 -9.99 -25.71
N PHE A 58 -13.79 -10.61 -25.16
CA PHE A 58 -12.51 -10.68 -25.86
C PHE A 58 -12.63 -11.55 -27.12
N PRO A 59 -11.99 -11.16 -28.23
CA PRO A 59 -12.19 -11.83 -29.52
C PRO A 59 -11.57 -13.22 -29.59
N ALA A 60 -10.53 -13.49 -28.80
CA ALA A 60 -9.92 -14.81 -28.73
C ALA A 60 -10.51 -15.60 -27.55
N PRO A 61 -10.87 -16.88 -27.75
CA PRO A 61 -11.36 -17.71 -26.67
C PRO A 61 -10.25 -17.92 -25.65
N PHE A 62 -10.62 -17.87 -24.37
CA PHE A 62 -9.75 -18.27 -23.28
C PHE A 62 -9.27 -19.71 -23.45
N THR A 63 -7.98 -19.95 -23.25
CA THR A 63 -7.40 -21.30 -23.21
C THR A 63 -6.96 -21.67 -21.78
N GLU A 64 -7.00 -22.96 -21.44
CA GLU A 64 -6.54 -23.43 -20.12
C GLU A 64 -5.05 -23.15 -19.89
N GLU A 65 -4.27 -23.01 -20.95
CA GLU A 65 -2.85 -22.63 -20.87
C GLU A 65 -2.66 -21.19 -20.37
N GLU A 66 -3.61 -20.30 -20.64
CA GLU A 66 -3.60 -18.92 -20.15
C GLU A 66 -4.10 -18.79 -18.70
N ALA A 67 -4.77 -19.82 -18.17
CA ALA A 67 -5.42 -19.79 -16.86
C ALA A 67 -4.47 -19.33 -15.74
N PRO A 68 -3.22 -19.83 -15.62
CA PRO A 68 -2.31 -19.39 -14.57
C PRO A 68 -2.01 -17.88 -14.64
N CYS A 69 -1.85 -17.33 -15.84
CA CYS A 69 -1.60 -15.91 -16.04
C CYS A 69 -2.78 -15.06 -15.57
N TYR A 70 -4.00 -15.38 -16.04
CA TYR A 70 -5.21 -14.67 -15.64
C TYR A 70 -5.43 -14.73 -14.13
N ARG A 71 -5.20 -15.90 -13.51
CA ARG A 71 -5.32 -16.05 -12.06
C ARG A 71 -4.29 -15.23 -11.31
N MET A 72 -3.03 -15.18 -11.76
CA MET A 72 -2.00 -14.35 -11.14
C MET A 72 -2.33 -12.86 -11.25
N ILE A 73 -2.83 -12.39 -12.40
CA ILE A 73 -3.32 -11.01 -12.57
C ILE A 73 -4.52 -10.76 -11.65
N GLY A 74 -5.46 -11.71 -11.57
CA GLY A 74 -6.61 -11.62 -10.68
C GLY A 74 -6.20 -11.49 -9.21
N PHE A 75 -5.26 -12.32 -8.76
CA PHE A 75 -4.70 -12.25 -7.42
C PHE A 75 -4.04 -10.90 -7.13
N THR A 76 -3.30 -10.36 -8.11
CA THR A 76 -2.70 -9.03 -8.02
C THR A 76 -3.76 -7.94 -7.89
N ALA A 77 -4.81 -8.00 -8.72
CA ALA A 77 -5.91 -7.03 -8.71
C ALA A 77 -6.69 -7.05 -7.38
N ILE A 78 -6.87 -8.21 -6.74
CA ILE A 78 -7.41 -8.32 -5.38
C ILE A 78 -6.58 -7.50 -4.40
N GLY A 79 -5.26 -7.66 -4.43
CA GLY A 79 -4.33 -6.90 -3.58
C GLY A 79 -4.40 -5.39 -3.82
N ILE A 80 -4.36 -4.96 -5.10
CA ILE A 80 -4.49 -3.55 -5.49
C ILE A 80 -5.83 -2.97 -5.00
N GLY A 81 -6.92 -3.70 -5.22
CA GLY A 81 -8.25 -3.30 -4.81
C GLY A 81 -8.35 -3.11 -3.30
N TYR A 82 -7.86 -4.08 -2.52
CA TYR A 82 -7.76 -3.99 -1.07
C TYR A 82 -6.97 -2.75 -0.64
N PHE A 83 -5.80 -2.50 -1.23
CA PHE A 83 -4.97 -1.35 -0.89
C PHE A 83 -5.66 -0.02 -1.21
N TYR A 84 -6.37 0.07 -2.34
CA TYR A 84 -7.12 1.27 -2.70
C TYR A 84 -8.25 1.52 -1.72
N ILE A 85 -8.98 0.49 -1.29
CA ILE A 85 -10.02 0.63 -0.28
C ILE A 85 -9.41 1.13 1.04
N MET A 86 -8.36 0.47 1.54
CA MET A 86 -7.80 0.78 2.86
C MET A 86 -7.05 2.11 2.90
N ALA A 87 -6.12 2.36 1.97
CA ALA A 87 -5.36 3.60 1.96
C ALA A 87 -6.26 4.83 1.75
N SER A 88 -7.31 4.72 0.94
CA SER A 88 -8.21 5.86 0.66
C SER A 88 -9.09 6.22 1.85
N ARG A 89 -9.33 5.30 2.78
CA ARG A 89 -10.04 5.58 4.03
C ARG A 89 -9.28 6.56 4.93
N THR A 90 -7.95 6.66 4.81
CA THR A 90 -7.15 7.67 5.52
C THR A 90 -7.51 9.11 5.12
N ASN A 91 -8.28 9.28 4.03
CA ASN A 91 -8.73 10.56 3.52
C ASN A 91 -7.58 11.54 3.19
N ASN A 92 -6.42 11.02 2.82
CA ASN A 92 -5.25 11.82 2.50
C ASN A 92 -5.19 12.11 0.98
N LEU A 93 -5.13 13.39 0.59
CA LEU A 93 -5.05 13.80 -0.82
C LEU A 93 -3.68 13.51 -1.46
N PHE A 94 -2.61 13.37 -0.67
CA PHE A 94 -1.33 12.87 -1.17
C PHE A 94 -1.46 11.46 -1.74
N TRP A 95 -2.25 10.60 -1.07
CA TRP A 95 -2.55 9.26 -1.58
C TRP A 95 -3.23 9.32 -2.95
N ALA A 96 -4.22 10.21 -3.10
CA ALA A 96 -4.88 10.40 -4.39
C ALA A 96 -3.89 10.82 -5.47
N ALA A 97 -3.01 11.79 -5.20
CA ALA A 97 -1.98 12.20 -6.15
C ALA A 97 -0.99 11.06 -6.48
N ALA A 98 -0.57 10.28 -5.49
CA ALA A 98 0.29 9.12 -5.67
C ALA A 98 -0.34 8.06 -6.58
N THR A 99 -1.64 7.74 -6.39
CA THR A 99 -2.34 6.81 -7.27
C THR A 99 -2.47 7.35 -8.70
N ILE A 100 -2.78 8.63 -8.88
CA ILE A 100 -2.82 9.27 -10.21
C ILE A 100 -1.46 9.10 -10.90
N PHE A 101 -0.37 9.41 -10.19
CA PHE A 101 0.98 9.25 -10.73
C PHE A 101 1.28 7.81 -11.13
N ILE A 102 1.07 6.84 -10.24
CA ILE A 102 1.34 5.41 -10.50
C ILE A 102 0.58 4.95 -11.74
N ARG A 103 -0.67 5.33 -11.88
CA ARG A 103 -1.54 4.84 -12.96
C ARG A 103 -1.31 5.53 -14.29
N MET A 104 -0.82 6.77 -14.28
CA MET A 104 -0.46 7.50 -15.48
C MET A 104 0.95 7.17 -15.99
N THR A 105 1.84 6.66 -15.12
CA THR A 105 3.25 6.44 -15.46
C THR A 105 3.65 4.98 -15.32
N TRP A 106 3.60 4.45 -14.10
CA TRP A 106 4.08 3.12 -13.77
C TRP A 106 3.27 2.02 -14.45
N VAL A 107 1.94 2.09 -14.42
CA VAL A 107 1.07 1.05 -15.00
C VAL A 107 1.25 0.93 -16.52
N PRO A 108 1.27 2.03 -17.31
CA PRO A 108 1.55 1.93 -18.74
C PRO A 108 2.94 1.36 -19.03
N VAL A 109 3.98 1.81 -18.31
CA VAL A 109 5.35 1.31 -18.50
C VAL A 109 5.46 -0.16 -18.15
N SER A 110 4.88 -0.59 -17.02
CA SER A 110 4.90 -1.98 -16.58
C SER A 110 4.11 -2.87 -17.53
N SER A 111 2.93 -2.43 -17.98
CA SER A 111 2.09 -3.18 -18.92
C SER A 111 2.73 -3.32 -20.29
N LEU A 112 3.36 -2.26 -20.80
CA LEU A 112 4.10 -2.31 -22.05
C LEU A 112 5.32 -3.24 -21.95
N THR A 113 6.07 -3.12 -20.86
CA THR A 113 7.20 -4.01 -20.58
C THR A 113 6.75 -5.45 -20.52
N MET A 114 5.62 -5.70 -19.86
CA MET A 114 5.04 -7.01 -19.74
C MET A 114 4.61 -7.57 -21.11
N ALA A 115 3.92 -6.77 -21.93
CA ALA A 115 3.54 -7.17 -23.29
C ALA A 115 4.76 -7.51 -24.16
N LEU A 116 5.83 -6.70 -24.09
CA LEU A 116 7.03 -6.90 -24.91
C LEU A 116 7.91 -8.06 -24.44
N VAL A 117 7.92 -8.37 -23.15
CA VAL A 117 8.83 -9.38 -22.56
C VAL A 117 8.15 -10.74 -22.39
N PHE A 118 6.85 -10.76 -22.13
CA PHE A 118 6.10 -11.98 -21.79
C PHE A 118 5.09 -12.40 -22.86
N ASP A 119 5.09 -11.74 -24.02
CA ASP A 119 4.13 -11.99 -25.11
C ASP A 119 2.68 -12.01 -24.60
N LEU A 120 2.38 -11.10 -23.67
CA LEU A 120 1.08 -11.10 -23.01
C LEU A 120 -0.03 -10.81 -24.03
N PRO A 121 -1.18 -11.49 -23.93
CA PRO A 121 -2.29 -11.29 -24.84
C PRO A 121 -2.66 -9.81 -24.93
N LEU A 122 -2.81 -9.30 -26.16
CA LEU A 122 -3.19 -7.90 -26.43
C LEU A 122 -4.46 -7.48 -25.69
N GLN A 123 -5.32 -8.44 -25.34
CA GLN A 123 -6.49 -8.29 -24.48
C GLN A 123 -6.16 -7.58 -23.16
N LEU A 124 -4.99 -7.86 -22.58
CA LEU A 124 -4.52 -7.23 -21.34
C LEU A 124 -4.01 -5.80 -21.56
N CYS A 125 -3.81 -5.36 -22.81
CA CYS A 125 -3.59 -3.95 -23.14
C CYS A 125 -4.81 -3.07 -22.85
N VAL A 126 -5.98 -3.64 -22.53
CA VAL A 126 -7.11 -2.86 -21.97
C VAL A 126 -6.69 -2.09 -20.70
N LEU A 127 -5.71 -2.59 -19.95
CA LEU A 127 -5.14 -1.89 -18.79
C LEU A 127 -4.39 -0.60 -19.19
N LEU A 128 -3.78 -0.54 -20.39
CA LEU A 128 -3.10 0.66 -20.89
C LEU A 128 -4.04 1.85 -21.06
N THR A 129 -5.35 1.61 -21.19
CA THR A 129 -6.36 2.66 -21.37
C THR A 129 -7.23 2.83 -20.12
N THR A 130 -7.62 1.72 -19.49
CA THR A 130 -8.51 1.74 -18.32
C THR A 130 -7.87 2.41 -17.13
N ASP A 131 -6.60 2.10 -16.82
CA ASP A 131 -5.92 2.68 -15.66
C ASP A 131 -5.73 4.21 -15.77
N PRO A 132 -5.24 4.74 -16.91
CA PRO A 132 -5.20 6.18 -17.12
C PRO A 132 -6.57 6.85 -17.07
N ALA A 133 -7.63 6.23 -17.61
CA ALA A 133 -8.98 6.79 -17.54
C ALA A 133 -9.49 6.92 -16.09
N LEU A 134 -9.25 5.89 -15.28
CA LEU A 134 -9.59 5.92 -13.86
C LEU A 134 -8.70 6.89 -13.06
N ALA A 135 -7.43 7.08 -13.47
CA ALA A 135 -6.56 8.12 -12.91
C ALA A 135 -7.09 9.53 -13.22
N ILE A 136 -7.58 9.77 -14.44
CA ILE A 136 -8.24 11.02 -14.82
C ILE A 136 -9.48 11.25 -13.96
N TRP A 137 -10.29 10.21 -13.70
CA TRP A 137 -11.45 10.33 -12.82
C TRP A 137 -11.04 10.76 -11.40
N THR A 138 -10.01 10.12 -10.82
CA THR A 138 -9.48 10.51 -9.50
C THR A 138 -8.93 11.95 -9.51
N TYR A 139 -8.25 12.37 -10.58
CA TYR A 139 -7.77 13.74 -10.75
C TYR A 139 -8.92 14.75 -10.75
N LEU A 140 -10.00 14.50 -11.50
CA LEU A 140 -11.17 15.38 -11.53
C LEU A 140 -11.85 15.47 -10.16
N ALA A 141 -11.93 14.35 -9.45
CA ALA A 141 -12.44 14.33 -8.08
C ALA A 141 -11.55 15.13 -7.11
N MET A 142 -10.23 14.99 -7.21
CA MET A 142 -9.25 15.74 -6.40
C MET A 142 -9.30 17.24 -6.70
N LYS A 143 -9.44 17.64 -7.97
CA LYS A 143 -9.59 19.05 -8.38
C LYS A 143 -10.83 19.68 -7.75
N LYS A 144 -11.95 18.93 -7.68
CA LYS A 144 -13.17 19.37 -7.00
C LYS A 144 -12.94 19.59 -5.50
N ASP A 145 -12.19 18.69 -4.85
CA ASP A 145 -11.93 18.79 -3.41
C ASP A 145 -11.02 19.98 -3.05
N LEU A 146 -9.98 20.23 -3.85
CA LEU A 146 -9.04 21.33 -3.62
C LEU A 146 -9.58 22.71 -4.00
N LYS A 147 -10.61 22.78 -4.87
CA LYS A 147 -11.17 24.03 -5.41
C LYS A 147 -10.11 24.95 -6.04
N ASP A 148 -8.97 24.40 -6.44
CA ASP A 148 -7.88 25.14 -7.07
C ASP A 148 -8.02 25.08 -8.60
N PRO A 149 -8.40 26.19 -9.27
CA PRO A 149 -8.51 26.21 -10.72
C PRO A 149 -7.16 26.06 -11.43
N THR A 150 -6.05 26.35 -10.74
CA THR A 150 -4.69 26.29 -11.27
C THR A 150 -4.06 24.90 -11.17
N LEU A 151 -4.75 23.94 -10.53
CA LEU A 151 -4.28 22.58 -10.37
C LEU A 151 -4.34 21.83 -11.71
N THR A 152 -3.21 21.75 -12.40
CA THR A 152 -3.05 20.96 -13.63
C THR A 152 -2.66 19.52 -13.31
N MET A 153 -2.88 18.60 -14.25
CA MET A 153 -2.41 17.21 -14.13
C MET A 153 -0.90 17.16 -13.88
N GLY A 154 -0.10 17.98 -14.59
CA GLY A 154 1.34 18.05 -14.39
C GLY A 154 1.76 18.42 -12.97
N LYS A 155 1.06 19.36 -12.32
CA LYS A 155 1.29 19.69 -10.90
C LYS A 155 0.97 18.50 -10.00
N VAL A 156 -0.13 17.79 -10.24
CA VAL A 156 -0.50 16.60 -9.47
C VAL A 156 0.52 15.48 -9.61
N LEU A 157 1.03 15.24 -10.82
CA LEU A 157 2.08 14.25 -11.08
C LEU A 157 3.42 14.57 -10.41
N ALA A 158 3.67 15.84 -10.06
CA ALA A 158 4.85 16.26 -9.30
C ALA A 158 4.73 16.06 -7.78
N ILE A 159 3.50 15.97 -7.24
CA ILE A 159 3.24 15.84 -5.79
C ILE A 159 3.98 14.66 -5.15
N PRO A 160 4.03 13.45 -5.74
CA PRO A 160 4.74 12.31 -5.11
C PRO A 160 6.24 12.55 -4.88
N PHE A 161 6.85 13.45 -5.66
CA PHE A 161 8.26 13.80 -5.58
C PHE A 161 8.52 14.97 -4.63
N ASN A 162 7.78 16.07 -4.79
CA ASN A 162 8.00 17.29 -4.01
C ASN A 162 7.14 17.37 -2.74
N GLY A 163 6.25 16.41 -2.53
CA GLY A 163 5.31 16.34 -1.41
C GLY A 163 4.08 17.25 -1.55
N GLY A 164 4.14 18.29 -2.38
CA GLY A 164 3.04 19.25 -2.59
C GLY A 164 2.57 19.97 -1.32
N GLY A 165 3.37 19.99 -0.25
CA GLY A 165 2.96 20.44 1.08
C GLY A 165 1.94 19.52 1.77
N MET A 166 1.64 18.35 1.20
CA MET A 166 0.66 17.37 1.71
C MET A 166 1.28 16.28 2.58
N ILE A 167 2.62 16.25 2.68
CA ILE A 167 3.37 15.32 3.52
C ILE A 167 4.11 16.08 4.63
N PRO A 168 4.23 15.49 5.83
CA PRO A 168 5.08 16.03 6.88
C PRO A 168 6.53 16.19 6.41
N ALA A 169 7.28 17.10 7.04
CA ALA A 169 8.71 17.22 6.81
C ALA A 169 9.41 15.92 7.19
N ARG A 170 10.52 15.57 6.51
CA ARG A 170 11.24 14.32 6.78
C ARG A 170 11.71 14.20 8.24
N SER A 171 12.05 15.32 8.87
CA SER A 171 12.46 15.40 10.27
C SER A 171 11.33 15.11 11.26
N THR A 172 10.06 15.25 10.83
CA THR A 172 8.88 15.06 11.68
C THR A 172 8.22 13.69 11.47
N LEU A 173 8.78 12.83 10.60
CA LEU A 173 8.22 11.49 10.38
C LEU A 173 8.43 10.60 11.60
N SER A 174 7.36 9.91 12.00
CA SER A 174 7.42 8.93 13.07
C SER A 174 8.49 7.86 12.80
N PRO A 175 9.07 7.26 13.86
CA PRO A 175 9.90 6.06 13.72
C PRO A 175 9.27 4.96 12.86
N THR A 176 7.96 4.76 12.93
CA THR A 176 7.24 3.75 12.14
C THR A 176 7.22 4.10 10.66
N ALA A 177 6.93 5.34 10.30
CA ALA A 177 7.00 5.78 8.90
C ALA A 177 8.41 5.62 8.34
N ARG A 178 9.44 5.98 9.12
CA ARG A 178 10.85 5.77 8.74
C ARG A 178 11.19 4.30 8.54
N ALA A 179 10.74 3.42 9.43
CA ALA A 179 10.90 1.98 9.29
C ALA A 179 10.25 1.44 8.01
N LEU A 180 9.02 1.86 7.71
CA LEU A 180 8.32 1.47 6.49
C LEU A 180 8.98 2.01 5.21
N ILE A 181 9.56 3.22 5.25
CA ILE A 181 10.36 3.75 4.13
C ILE A 181 11.61 2.89 3.90
N MET A 182 12.33 2.49 4.96
CA MET A 182 13.50 1.61 4.83
C MET A 182 13.11 0.26 4.22
N GLN A 183 11.99 -0.31 4.66
CA GLN A 183 11.47 -1.55 4.09
C GLN A 183 11.03 -1.37 2.63
N GLY A 184 10.42 -0.24 2.29
CA GLY A 184 10.09 0.12 0.91
C GLY A 184 11.32 0.12 0.00
N TRP A 185 12.44 0.68 0.47
CA TRP A 185 13.73 0.60 -0.25
C TRP A 185 14.23 -0.83 -0.38
N ALA A 186 14.16 -1.62 0.69
CA ALA A 186 14.56 -3.03 0.63
C ALA A 186 13.76 -3.80 -0.43
N TYR A 187 12.43 -3.69 -0.42
CA TYR A 187 11.59 -4.31 -1.46
C TYR A 187 11.90 -3.77 -2.85
N PHE A 188 12.06 -2.45 -3.01
CA PHE A 188 12.35 -1.86 -4.31
C PHE A 188 13.65 -2.42 -4.90
N LEU A 189 14.70 -2.48 -4.09
CA LEU A 189 16.01 -3.02 -4.49
C LEU A 189 15.94 -4.53 -4.73
N THR A 190 15.28 -5.30 -3.87
CA THR A 190 15.08 -6.74 -4.07
C THR A 190 14.33 -7.01 -5.36
N GLY A 191 13.22 -6.30 -5.62
CA GLY A 191 12.44 -6.43 -6.84
C GLY A 191 13.24 -6.06 -8.09
N THR A 192 14.02 -4.97 -8.01
CA THR A 192 14.94 -4.56 -9.08
C THR A 192 15.96 -5.66 -9.39
N THR A 193 16.57 -6.26 -8.35
CA THR A 193 17.53 -7.36 -8.51
C THR A 193 16.88 -8.59 -9.12
N ILE A 194 15.70 -9.00 -8.66
CA ILE A 194 14.96 -10.14 -9.23
C ILE A 194 14.61 -9.87 -10.70
N TYR A 195 14.19 -8.65 -11.03
CA TYR A 195 13.75 -8.27 -12.37
C TYR A 195 14.91 -8.23 -13.38
N PHE A 196 15.99 -7.49 -13.08
CA PHE A 196 17.10 -7.31 -14.02
C PHE A 196 18.17 -8.39 -13.91
N PHE A 197 18.37 -8.97 -12.72
CA PHE A 197 19.45 -9.91 -12.42
C PHE A 197 18.94 -11.15 -11.67
N PRO A 198 17.96 -11.89 -12.23
CA PRO A 198 17.33 -13.03 -11.54
C PRO A 198 18.34 -14.10 -11.09
N GLN A 199 19.43 -14.31 -11.85
CA GLN A 199 20.50 -15.25 -11.49
C GLN A 199 21.35 -14.77 -10.31
N VAL A 200 21.54 -13.45 -10.14
CA VAL A 200 22.20 -12.90 -8.95
C VAL A 200 21.32 -13.14 -7.73
N PHE A 201 20.01 -12.90 -7.84
CA PHE A 201 19.07 -13.19 -6.76
C PHE A 201 19.04 -14.68 -6.39
N ASN A 202 19.00 -15.57 -7.38
CA ASN A 202 19.06 -17.02 -7.16
C ASN A 202 20.29 -17.42 -6.33
N LYS A 203 21.47 -16.89 -6.67
CA LYS A 203 22.71 -17.10 -5.91
C LYS A 203 22.67 -16.51 -4.51
N MET A 204 22.14 -15.28 -4.34
CA MET A 204 21.99 -14.65 -3.03
C MET A 204 21.09 -15.47 -2.09
N MET A 205 20.05 -16.08 -2.64
CA MET A 205 19.11 -16.93 -1.89
C MET A 205 19.61 -18.36 -1.72
N MET A 206 20.79 -18.70 -2.25
CA MET A 206 21.38 -20.03 -2.22
C MET A 206 20.41 -21.11 -2.73
N PHE A 207 19.63 -20.80 -3.77
CA PHE A 207 18.78 -21.80 -4.39
C PHE A 207 19.65 -22.90 -5.03
N PRO A 208 19.28 -24.18 -4.86
CA PRO A 208 20.13 -25.30 -5.26
C PRO A 208 20.30 -25.38 -6.78
N GLU A 209 19.29 -24.94 -7.52
CA GLU A 209 19.29 -24.92 -8.98
C GLU A 209 19.16 -23.48 -9.50
N PRO A 210 19.92 -23.12 -10.54
CA PRO A 210 19.74 -21.84 -11.21
C PRO A 210 18.34 -21.78 -11.84
N PHE A 211 17.80 -20.56 -11.98
CA PHE A 211 16.53 -20.41 -12.69
C PHE A 211 16.71 -20.83 -14.14
N SER A 212 15.88 -21.77 -14.60
CA SER A 212 15.84 -22.15 -16.01
C SER A 212 15.25 -21.02 -16.86
N ASP A 213 15.50 -21.06 -18.17
CA ASP A 213 14.93 -20.09 -19.11
C ASP A 213 13.40 -20.12 -19.12
N ALA A 214 12.80 -21.29 -18.84
CA ALA A 214 11.35 -21.45 -18.76
C ALA A 214 10.71 -20.71 -17.57
N VAL A 215 11.40 -20.64 -16.42
CA VAL A 215 10.85 -20.01 -15.19
C VAL A 215 11.35 -18.58 -14.99
N THR A 216 12.44 -18.19 -15.63
CA THR A 216 13.01 -16.84 -15.55
C THR A 216 11.97 -15.74 -15.82
N PRO A 217 11.07 -15.86 -16.82
CA PRO A 217 10.03 -14.87 -17.05
C PRO A 217 9.10 -14.65 -15.84
N LEU A 218 8.64 -15.72 -15.20
CA LEU A 218 7.82 -15.65 -13.99
C LEU A 218 8.54 -14.91 -12.86
N TYR A 219 9.82 -15.21 -12.63
CA TYR A 219 10.61 -14.51 -11.61
C TYR A 219 10.76 -13.03 -11.93
N ARG A 220 10.96 -12.65 -13.20
CA ARG A 220 10.97 -11.23 -13.56
C ARG A 220 9.62 -10.57 -13.25
N MET A 221 8.50 -11.21 -13.55
CA MET A 221 7.18 -10.68 -13.15
C MET A 221 7.09 -10.49 -11.63
N ILE A 222 7.51 -11.48 -10.83
CA ILE A 222 7.59 -11.35 -9.37
C ILE A 222 8.47 -10.17 -8.97
N GLY A 223 9.64 -10.00 -9.60
CA GLY A 223 10.54 -8.87 -9.35
C GLY A 223 9.89 -7.51 -9.64
N LEU A 224 9.16 -7.39 -10.75
CA LEU A 224 8.39 -6.20 -11.10
C LEU A 224 7.32 -5.88 -10.06
N MET A 225 6.62 -6.91 -9.56
CA MET A 225 5.62 -6.75 -8.50
C MET A 225 6.25 -6.32 -7.17
N VAL A 226 7.34 -6.97 -6.75
CA VAL A 226 8.07 -6.62 -5.52
C VAL A 226 8.64 -5.20 -5.62
N MET A 227 9.13 -4.80 -6.79
CA MET A 227 9.58 -3.43 -7.06
C MET A 227 8.43 -2.42 -6.93
N ALA A 228 7.26 -2.73 -7.51
CA ALA A 228 6.07 -1.89 -7.39
C ALA A 228 5.57 -1.78 -5.94
N ILE A 229 5.59 -2.87 -5.18
CA ILE A 229 5.29 -2.88 -3.74
C ILE A 229 6.29 -1.98 -3.01
N GLY A 230 7.60 -2.13 -3.24
CA GLY A 230 8.60 -1.28 -2.60
C GLY A 230 8.38 0.21 -2.88
N TYR A 231 8.13 0.56 -4.15
CA TYR A 231 7.81 1.94 -4.53
C TYR A 231 6.53 2.45 -3.85
N PHE A 232 5.51 1.61 -3.75
CA PHE A 232 4.28 1.94 -3.05
C PHE A 232 4.55 2.24 -1.56
N TYR A 233 5.33 1.41 -0.86
CA TYR A 233 5.71 1.68 0.54
C TYR A 233 6.49 2.99 0.67
N LEU A 234 7.38 3.31 -0.26
CA LEU A 234 8.14 4.56 -0.26
C LEU A 234 7.23 5.80 -0.37
N LEU A 235 6.13 5.71 -1.12
CA LEU A 235 5.17 6.81 -1.25
C LEU A 235 4.25 6.88 -0.03
N VAL A 236 3.55 5.79 0.26
CA VAL A 236 2.44 5.78 1.24
C VAL A 236 2.93 6.01 2.66
N SER A 237 4.14 5.56 3.00
CA SER A 237 4.72 5.78 4.33
C SER A 237 5.03 7.25 4.61
N LYS A 238 5.15 8.10 3.58
CA LYS A 238 5.31 9.55 3.77
C LYS A 238 4.08 10.23 4.35
N MET A 239 2.91 9.58 4.32
CA MET A 239 1.69 10.12 4.92
C MET A 239 1.68 10.01 6.45
N ASP A 240 2.59 9.21 7.02
CA ASP A 240 2.72 8.97 8.47
C ASP A 240 1.39 8.63 9.17
N SER A 241 0.58 7.79 8.51
CA SER A 241 -0.73 7.41 9.02
C SER A 241 -0.63 6.15 9.89
N MET A 242 -1.06 6.26 11.16
CA MET A 242 -1.16 5.10 12.06
C MET A 242 -2.06 4.01 11.50
N PHE A 243 -3.23 4.36 10.95
CA PHE A 243 -4.15 3.40 10.34
C PHE A 243 -3.46 2.61 9.22
N TRP A 244 -2.68 3.30 8.38
CA TRP A 244 -1.95 2.66 7.30
C TRP A 244 -0.88 1.68 7.82
N ALA A 245 -0.12 2.09 8.85
CA ALA A 245 0.87 1.21 9.48
C ALA A 245 0.21 -0.05 10.07
N THR A 246 -0.93 0.10 10.73
CA THR A 246 -1.71 -1.00 11.29
C THR A 246 -2.26 -1.93 10.20
N ALA A 247 -2.85 -1.38 9.14
CA ALA A 247 -3.35 -2.16 8.00
C ALA A 247 -2.22 -2.95 7.31
N THR A 248 -1.05 -2.32 7.16
CA THR A 248 0.18 -2.93 6.64
C THR A 248 0.64 -4.12 7.48
N ILE A 249 0.71 -3.96 8.81
CA ILE A 249 1.08 -5.04 9.72
C ILE A 249 0.14 -6.23 9.54
N PHE A 250 -1.18 -5.97 9.53
CA PHE A 250 -2.19 -7.01 9.33
C PHE A 250 -1.98 -7.74 8.00
N THR A 251 -1.88 -7.01 6.88
CA THR A 251 -1.71 -7.64 5.57
C THR A 251 -0.48 -8.50 5.47
N ARG A 252 0.65 -8.06 6.03
CA ARG A 252 1.90 -8.79 5.91
C ARG A 252 1.97 -10.01 6.81
N MET A 253 1.31 -9.95 7.97
CA MET A 253 1.18 -11.08 8.88
C MET A 253 0.24 -12.16 8.35
N THR A 254 -0.77 -11.80 7.54
CA THR A 254 -1.85 -12.70 7.15
C THR A 254 -1.86 -12.99 5.65
N MET A 255 -1.99 -11.94 4.83
CA MET A 255 -2.11 -12.05 3.39
C MET A 255 -0.81 -12.51 2.76
N THR A 256 0.37 -12.11 3.23
CA THR A 256 1.62 -12.55 2.59
C THR A 256 1.84 -14.07 2.74
N PRO A 257 1.75 -14.69 3.93
CA PRO A 257 1.81 -16.16 4.04
C PRO A 257 0.74 -16.86 3.20
N PHE A 258 -0.49 -16.34 3.18
CA PHE A 258 -1.55 -16.87 2.33
C PHE A 258 -1.21 -16.76 0.82
N SER A 259 -0.62 -15.64 0.40
CA SER A 259 -0.15 -15.39 -0.96
C SER A 259 0.93 -16.38 -1.36
N CYS A 260 1.92 -16.58 -0.49
CA CYS A 260 3.00 -17.54 -0.70
C CYS A 260 2.49 -18.98 -0.74
N MET A 261 1.52 -19.33 0.12
CA MET A 261 0.88 -20.64 0.07
C MET A 261 0.10 -20.85 -1.23
N THR A 262 -0.61 -19.82 -1.71
CA THR A 262 -1.30 -19.85 -3.01
C THR A 262 -0.29 -19.99 -4.15
N LEU A 263 0.79 -19.20 -4.14
CA LEU A 263 1.89 -19.29 -5.11
C LEU A 263 2.48 -20.69 -5.17
N TYR A 264 2.72 -21.31 -4.02
CA TYR A 264 3.25 -22.67 -3.93
C TYR A 264 2.25 -23.72 -4.44
N LEU A 265 1.04 -23.76 -3.86
CA LEU A 265 0.07 -24.84 -4.10
C LEU A 265 -0.66 -24.74 -5.44
N VAL A 266 -0.88 -23.52 -5.95
CA VAL A 266 -1.68 -23.29 -7.17
C VAL A 266 -0.81 -23.02 -8.39
N PHE A 267 0.30 -22.30 -8.20
CA PHE A 267 1.14 -21.84 -9.32
C PHE A 267 2.49 -22.56 -9.39
N GLY A 268 2.77 -23.51 -8.50
CA GLY A 268 4.02 -24.27 -8.49
C GLY A 268 5.25 -23.43 -8.17
N GLY A 269 5.09 -22.32 -7.44
CA GLY A 269 6.22 -21.47 -7.04
C GLY A 269 7.26 -22.24 -6.22
N ALA A 270 8.53 -21.83 -6.29
CA ALA A 270 9.58 -22.52 -5.56
C ALA A 270 9.32 -22.51 -4.04
N PRO A 271 9.38 -23.66 -3.35
CA PRO A 271 9.06 -23.74 -1.93
C PRO A 271 9.99 -22.89 -1.08
N GLN A 272 11.28 -22.81 -1.43
CA GLN A 272 12.27 -22.01 -0.71
C GLN A 272 11.88 -20.52 -0.73
N LEU A 273 11.50 -20.00 -1.91
CA LEU A 273 11.02 -18.63 -2.04
C LEU A 273 9.77 -18.39 -1.17
N CYS A 274 8.79 -19.29 -1.28
CA CYS A 274 7.53 -19.15 -0.56
C CYS A 274 7.73 -19.20 0.96
N ILE A 275 8.57 -20.12 1.46
CA ILE A 275 8.91 -20.24 2.87
C ILE A 275 9.67 -18.99 3.34
N THR A 276 10.70 -18.56 2.60
CA THR A 276 11.47 -17.38 3.00
C THR A 276 10.59 -16.14 3.11
N PHE A 277 9.74 -15.86 2.12
CA PHE A 277 8.85 -14.68 2.18
C PHE A 277 7.72 -14.85 3.21
N SER A 278 7.23 -16.07 3.45
CA SER A 278 6.25 -16.35 4.50
C SER A 278 6.79 -16.12 5.92
N ILE A 279 8.11 -16.08 6.10
CA ILE A 279 8.74 -15.81 7.40
C ILE A 279 9.27 -14.38 7.45
N LEU A 280 10.00 -13.97 6.41
CA LEU A 280 10.65 -12.66 6.34
C LEU A 280 9.63 -11.52 6.42
N ASP A 281 8.52 -11.61 5.67
CA ASP A 281 7.56 -10.52 5.62
C ASP A 281 6.78 -10.33 6.94
N PRO A 282 6.27 -11.39 7.59
CA PRO A 282 5.77 -11.30 8.96
C PRO A 282 6.81 -10.79 9.98
N THR A 283 8.09 -11.16 9.82
CA THR A 283 9.17 -10.66 10.71
C THR A 283 9.34 -9.15 10.58
N LEU A 284 9.38 -8.64 9.35
CA LEU A 284 9.46 -7.21 9.08
C LEU A 284 8.17 -6.47 9.51
N ALA A 285 7.01 -7.11 9.40
CA ALA A 285 5.75 -6.60 9.93
C ALA A 285 5.75 -6.53 11.47
N TYR A 286 6.36 -7.52 12.13
CA TYR A 286 6.54 -7.52 13.58
C TYR A 286 7.44 -6.37 14.01
N TRP A 287 8.52 -6.12 13.27
CA TRP A 287 9.37 -4.95 13.51
C TRP A 287 8.60 -3.64 13.36
N THR A 288 7.77 -3.49 12.31
CA THR A 288 6.87 -2.32 12.18
C THR A 288 5.93 -2.20 13.39
N TYR A 289 5.35 -3.31 13.86
CA TYR A 289 4.52 -3.32 15.06
C TYR A 289 5.26 -2.83 16.31
N LEU A 290 6.51 -3.25 16.53
CA LEU A 290 7.33 -2.78 17.65
C LEU A 290 7.52 -1.25 17.59
N THR A 291 7.92 -0.72 16.42
CA THR A 291 8.08 0.73 16.27
C THR A 291 6.77 1.51 16.47
N LEU A 292 5.63 0.93 16.07
CA LEU A 292 4.32 1.56 16.24
C LEU A 292 3.94 1.60 17.72
N LYS A 293 4.22 0.52 18.45
CA LYS A 293 3.99 0.43 19.90
C LYS A 293 4.80 1.47 20.66
N ASP A 294 6.06 1.66 20.29
CA ASP A 294 6.93 2.66 20.92
C ASP A 294 6.38 4.08 20.70
N ASN A 295 6.00 4.43 19.46
CA ASN A 295 5.41 5.74 19.16
C ASN A 295 4.13 6.02 19.95
N ILE A 296 3.26 5.02 20.13
CA ILE A 296 2.02 5.16 20.91
C ILE A 296 2.35 5.40 22.39
N THR A 297 3.41 4.76 22.89
CA THR A 297 3.84 4.91 24.28
C THR A 297 4.40 6.30 24.51
N ASP A 298 5.28 6.78 23.63
CA ASP A 298 5.86 8.13 23.69
C ASP A 298 4.78 9.21 23.64
N ALA A 299 3.79 9.06 22.75
CA ALA A 299 2.68 9.99 22.64
C ALA A 299 1.84 10.05 23.93
N LYS A 300 1.62 8.91 24.61
CA LYS A 300 0.89 8.87 25.88
C LYS A 300 1.67 9.55 27.00
N THR A 301 2.98 9.35 27.06
CA THR A 301 3.86 9.99 28.04
C THR A 301 3.82 11.52 27.88
N GLN A 302 3.97 12.02 26.65
CA GLN A 302 3.92 13.47 26.38
C GLN A 302 2.58 14.11 26.75
N ILE A 303 1.46 13.42 26.48
CA ILE A 303 0.13 13.89 26.88
C ILE A 303 0.01 13.93 28.41
N SER A 304 0.49 12.89 29.10
CA SER A 304 0.47 12.84 30.57
C SER A 304 1.28 13.97 31.19
N GLU A 305 2.48 14.24 30.67
CA GLU A 305 3.35 15.33 31.13
C GLU A 305 2.71 16.70 30.88
N SER A 306 2.07 16.89 29.72
CA SER A 306 1.37 18.13 29.38
C SER A 306 0.16 18.39 30.28
N ILE A 307 -0.56 17.33 30.68
CA ILE A 307 -1.69 17.45 31.62
C ILE A 307 -1.17 17.80 33.01
N SER A 308 -0.10 17.15 33.50
CA SER A 308 0.48 17.47 34.81
C SER A 308 0.99 18.92 34.88
N SER A 309 1.62 19.44 33.81
CA SER A 309 2.07 20.83 33.79
C SER A 309 0.92 21.84 33.83
N LEU A 310 -0.24 21.51 33.26
CA LEU A 310 -1.43 22.36 33.31
C LEU A 310 -2.10 22.31 34.69
N GLU A 311 -2.05 21.18 35.38
CA GLU A 311 -2.56 21.05 36.75
C GLU A 311 -1.71 21.88 37.73
N ASP A 312 -0.38 21.85 37.61
CA ASP A 312 0.54 22.64 38.44
C ASP A 312 0.35 24.16 38.24
N GLU A 313 0.12 24.63 37.01
CA GLU A 313 -0.17 26.05 36.73
C GLU A 313 -1.56 26.49 37.21
N SER A 314 -2.51 25.55 37.35
CA SER A 314 -3.88 25.84 37.79
C SER A 314 -4.07 25.85 39.30
N SER A 315 -3.02 25.54 40.08
CA SER A 315 -3.05 25.65 41.53
C SER A 315 -3.38 27.10 41.91
N PRO A 316 -4.52 27.36 42.57
CA PRO A 316 -4.95 28.72 42.87
C PRO A 316 -3.84 29.38 43.69
N LEU A 317 -3.37 30.53 43.22
CA LEU A 317 -2.63 31.49 44.05
C LEU A 317 -3.47 31.68 45.31
N MET A 318 -3.12 30.97 46.38
CA MET A 318 -3.68 31.21 47.69
C MET A 318 -3.44 32.69 47.93
N PRO A 319 -4.50 33.51 48.09
CA PRO A 319 -4.30 34.91 48.39
C PRO A 319 -3.42 34.97 49.63
N ASP A 320 -2.29 35.66 49.53
CA ASP A 320 -1.39 35.84 50.66
C ASP A 320 -2.23 36.30 51.86
N GLU A 321 -2.21 35.52 52.95
CA GLU A 321 -2.82 35.87 54.23
C GLU A 321 -2.04 37.03 54.89
N GLU A 322 -1.75 38.11 54.14
CA GLU A 322 -1.22 39.33 54.72
C GLU A 322 -2.37 40.26 55.12
N GLY A 323 -2.75 40.16 56.39
CA GLY A 323 -3.16 41.34 57.16
C GLY A 323 -4.66 41.62 57.27
N MET A 324 -5.46 40.70 57.83
CA MET A 324 -6.70 41.08 58.53
C MET A 324 -6.37 41.41 60.01
N GLN A 325 -5.71 42.54 60.26
CA GLN A 325 -5.67 43.15 61.60
C GLN A 325 -7.00 43.89 61.82
N TYR A 326 -7.91 43.29 62.59
CA TYR A 326 -9.08 43.97 63.11
C TYR A 326 -8.68 44.89 64.27
N ASN A 327 -8.94 46.19 64.11
CA ASN A 327 -9.03 47.18 65.20
C ASN A 327 -10.44 47.21 65.78
#